data_AF-A0A395W9I4-F1
#
_entry.id   AF-A0A395W9I4-F1
#
_cell.length_a   1.000
_cell.length_b   1.000
_cell.length_c   1.000
_cell.angle_alpha   90.00
_cell.angle_beta   90.00
_cell.angle_gamma   90.00
#
_symmetry.space_group_name_H-M   'P 1'
#
loop_
_entity.id
_entity.type
_entity.pdbx_description
1 polymer ?
#
loop_
_entity_poly.entity_id
_entity_poly.type
_entity_poly.pdbx_seq_one_letter_code
_entity_poly.pdbx_strand_id
1 'polypeptide(L)'
;MKRIIKVLLSSIFCLSTLVGCSSSPYAKAEAQTLTIQGVPVYVEPDEETTQEDINRHLKEIRTQPEFLMKNCTGIHLQGENTHQERKLQVYGRDIGDTAGYVQEREIYFDAKTKYSNGEKTSDIIRETVTHELWHVFDYAKGTDEYYLSGLDFSALYNQNPGSISEYGATNVSEFFAEAGTMYLHSPEELKEKNIDVYNYFESLPKE
;
A
#
# COMPACT_ATOMS: atom_id res chain seq x y z
N MET A 1 58.36 -18.06 28.64
CA MET A 1 58.16 -17.43 27.33
C MET A 1 56.74 -17.72 26.85
N LYS A 2 55.82 -16.76 26.98
CA LYS A 2 54.42 -16.87 26.50
C LYS A 2 54.26 -15.87 25.36
N ARG A 3 53.97 -16.35 24.15
CA ARG A 3 53.74 -15.51 22.97
C ARG A 3 52.30 -14.98 23.01
N ILE A 4 52.17 -13.66 23.03
CA ILE A 4 50.90 -12.94 22.91
C ILE A 4 50.53 -12.93 21.42
N ILE A 5 49.41 -13.55 21.07
CA ILE A 5 48.81 -13.49 19.74
C ILE A 5 47.95 -12.21 19.70
N LYS A 6 48.37 -11.22 18.89
CA LYS A 6 47.54 -10.07 18.53
C LYS A 6 46.51 -10.54 17.50
N VAL A 7 45.24 -10.60 17.89
CA VAL A 7 44.12 -10.74 16.96
C VAL A 7 43.83 -9.35 16.38
N LEU A 8 44.10 -9.18 15.09
CA LEU A 8 43.65 -8.03 14.31
C LEU A 8 42.15 -8.21 14.07
N LEU A 9 41.32 -7.37 14.70
CA LEU A 9 39.93 -7.19 14.29
C LEU A 9 39.93 -6.52 12.91
N SER A 10 39.69 -7.31 11.86
CA SER A 10 39.29 -6.80 10.55
C SER A 10 37.79 -6.48 10.60
N SER A 11 37.47 -5.25 11.02
CA SER A 11 36.15 -4.68 10.87
C SER A 11 35.87 -4.50 9.38
N ILE A 12 35.10 -5.41 8.78
CA ILE A 12 34.56 -5.24 7.44
C ILE A 12 33.47 -4.17 7.54
N PHE A 13 33.88 -2.91 7.36
CA PHE A 13 32.95 -1.85 7.02
C PHE A 13 32.50 -2.11 5.58
N CYS A 14 31.33 -2.72 5.40
CA CYS A 14 30.59 -2.61 4.15
C CYS A 14 30.13 -1.16 4.02
N LEU A 15 31.00 -0.29 3.52
CA LEU A 15 30.58 0.95 2.88
C LEU A 15 29.87 0.56 1.58
N SER A 16 28.55 0.38 1.65
CA SER A 16 27.71 0.50 0.46
C SER A 16 27.68 1.98 0.09
N THR A 17 28.63 2.40 -0.73
CA THR A 17 28.51 3.63 -1.51
C THR A 17 27.29 3.46 -2.41
N LEU A 18 26.15 4.04 -2.03
CA LEU A 18 25.03 4.27 -2.94
C LEU A 18 25.53 5.29 -3.97
N VAL A 19 26.13 4.75 -5.04
CA VAL A 19 26.37 5.46 -6.28
C VAL A 19 24.99 5.89 -6.76
N GLY A 20 24.74 7.20 -6.73
CA GLY A 20 23.66 7.82 -7.47
C GLY A 20 23.93 7.65 -8.95
N CYS A 21 23.69 6.45 -9.49
CA CYS A 21 23.49 6.27 -10.90
C CYS A 21 22.11 6.85 -11.20
N SER A 22 22.11 8.08 -11.72
CA SER A 22 20.99 8.64 -12.47
C SER A 22 20.71 7.73 -13.66
N SER A 23 20.05 6.60 -13.42
CA SER A 23 19.44 5.79 -14.47
C SER A 23 18.41 6.68 -15.18
N SER A 24 18.36 6.60 -16.50
CA SER A 24 17.30 7.23 -17.28
C SER A 24 15.93 6.96 -16.64
N PRO A 25 14.99 7.92 -16.57
CA PRO A 25 13.63 7.66 -16.08
C PRO A 25 12.91 6.59 -16.93
N TYR A 26 13.42 6.30 -18.13
CA TYR A 26 12.94 5.23 -19.01
C TYR A 26 13.75 3.94 -18.90
N ALA A 27 14.69 3.85 -17.96
CA ALA A 27 15.39 2.59 -17.71
C ALA A 27 14.38 1.57 -17.16
N LYS A 28 14.49 0.34 -17.66
CA LYS A 28 13.73 -0.79 -17.13
C LYS A 28 14.03 -0.96 -15.64
N ALA A 29 13.00 -1.21 -14.84
CA ALA A 29 13.16 -1.52 -13.42
C ALA A 29 13.80 -2.90 -13.24
N GLU A 30 14.60 -3.04 -12.18
CA GLU A 30 15.17 -4.33 -11.78
C GLU A 30 14.41 -4.91 -10.60
N ALA A 31 14.26 -6.24 -10.60
CA ALA A 31 13.68 -6.97 -9.49
C ALA A 31 14.54 -6.79 -8.23
N GLN A 32 13.92 -6.42 -7.12
CA GLN A 32 14.60 -6.16 -5.86
C GLN A 32 13.64 -6.26 -4.69
N THR A 33 14.18 -6.40 -3.49
CA THR A 33 13.42 -6.30 -2.24
C THR A 33 13.98 -5.18 -1.39
N LEU A 34 13.11 -4.28 -0.98
CA LEU A 34 13.39 -3.15 -0.10
C LEU A 34 12.71 -3.38 1.24
N THR A 35 13.04 -2.57 2.25
CA THR A 35 12.29 -2.51 3.51
C THR A 35 11.92 -1.07 3.78
N ILE A 36 10.63 -0.79 3.96
CA ILE A 36 10.09 0.54 4.26
C ILE A 36 9.25 0.41 5.53
N GLN A 37 9.63 1.15 6.59
CA GLN A 37 8.93 1.13 7.89
C GLN A 37 8.74 -0.30 8.46
N GLY A 38 9.71 -1.19 8.23
CA GLY A 38 9.65 -2.59 8.69
C GLY A 38 8.88 -3.54 7.76
N VAL A 39 8.23 -3.04 6.71
CA VAL A 39 7.48 -3.83 5.73
C VAL A 39 8.38 -4.15 4.52
N PRO A 40 8.49 -5.41 4.09
CA PRO A 40 9.18 -5.74 2.85
C PRO A 40 8.39 -5.22 1.64
N VAL A 41 9.08 -4.59 0.71
CA VAL A 41 8.52 -4.13 -0.57
C VAL A 41 9.21 -4.88 -1.70
N TYR A 42 8.46 -5.73 -2.39
CA TYR A 42 8.91 -6.57 -3.49
C TYR A 42 8.67 -5.82 -4.80
N VAL A 43 9.74 -5.55 -5.54
CA VAL A 43 9.68 -4.98 -6.89
C VAL A 43 9.76 -6.14 -7.87
N GLU A 44 8.68 -6.36 -8.61
CA GLU A 44 8.45 -7.51 -9.50
C GLU A 44 8.11 -7.00 -10.92
N PRO A 45 9.05 -6.33 -11.60
CA PRO A 45 8.80 -5.64 -12.86
C PRO A 45 8.65 -6.62 -14.03
N ASP A 46 7.87 -6.24 -15.02
CA ASP A 46 7.85 -6.89 -16.33
C ASP A 46 8.74 -6.12 -17.34
N GLU A 47 8.60 -6.41 -18.64
CA GLU A 47 9.41 -5.76 -19.68
C GLU A 47 9.14 -4.25 -19.83
N GLU A 48 7.93 -3.80 -19.53
CA GLU A 48 7.47 -2.42 -19.74
C GLU A 48 7.57 -1.57 -18.46
N THR A 49 7.79 -2.20 -17.31
CA THR A 49 7.89 -1.50 -16.02
C THR A 49 9.18 -0.69 -15.94
N THR A 50 9.07 0.63 -15.81
CA THR A 50 10.23 1.53 -15.71
C THR A 50 10.66 1.76 -14.26
N GLN A 51 11.92 2.14 -14.05
CA GLN A 51 12.41 2.52 -12.73
C GLN A 51 11.69 3.77 -12.19
N GLU A 52 11.22 4.66 -13.07
CA GLU A 52 10.42 5.82 -12.66
C GLU A 52 9.06 5.40 -12.11
N ASP A 53 8.36 4.44 -12.74
CA ASP A 53 7.12 3.87 -12.20
C ASP A 53 7.32 3.41 -10.75
N ILE A 54 8.35 2.58 -10.54
CA ILE A 54 8.71 2.07 -9.22
C ILE A 54 9.05 3.20 -8.25
N ASN A 55 9.88 4.17 -8.65
CA ASN A 55 10.29 5.27 -7.78
C ASN A 55 9.11 6.10 -7.28
N ARG A 56 8.08 6.30 -8.10
CA ARG A 56 6.88 7.04 -7.73
C ARG A 56 6.05 6.30 -6.70
N HIS A 57 5.85 4.99 -6.87
CA HIS A 57 5.21 4.16 -5.84
C HIS A 57 6.01 4.14 -4.55
N LEU A 58 7.33 3.91 -4.61
CA LEU A 58 8.20 3.91 -3.43
C LEU A 58 8.22 5.27 -2.72
N LYS A 59 8.07 6.38 -3.44
CA LYS A 59 7.95 7.72 -2.85
C LYS A 59 6.68 7.80 -1.99
N GLU A 60 5.53 7.38 -2.52
CA GLU A 60 4.26 7.48 -1.79
C GLU A 60 4.06 6.39 -0.73
N ILE A 61 4.72 5.23 -0.84
CA ILE A 61 4.74 4.24 0.26
C ILE A 61 5.50 4.79 1.47
N ARG A 62 6.59 5.53 1.25
CA ARG A 62 7.37 6.13 2.35
C ARG A 62 6.60 7.21 3.13
N THR A 63 5.58 7.81 2.54
CA THR A 63 4.78 8.88 3.18
C THR A 63 3.62 8.33 4.01
N GLN A 64 3.35 7.01 3.97
CA GLN A 64 2.24 6.42 4.68
C GLN A 64 2.46 6.40 6.20
N PRO A 65 1.39 6.54 7.02
CA PRO A 65 1.52 6.48 8.47
C PRO A 65 1.99 5.11 8.98
N GLU A 66 2.91 5.11 9.94
CA GLU A 66 3.45 3.90 10.57
C GLU A 66 2.36 2.98 11.15
N PHE A 67 1.28 3.57 11.68
CA PHE A 67 0.21 2.80 12.30
C PHE A 67 -0.59 1.94 11.32
N LEU A 68 -0.64 2.34 10.04
CA LEU A 68 -1.19 1.53 8.97
C LEU A 68 -0.15 0.51 8.49
N MET A 69 1.08 0.98 8.23
CA MET A 69 2.16 0.17 7.70
C MET A 69 2.49 -1.05 8.58
N LYS A 70 2.48 -0.93 9.90
CA LYS A 70 2.79 -2.05 10.82
C LYS A 70 1.83 -3.23 10.70
N ASN A 71 0.62 -3.01 10.18
CA ASN A 71 -0.34 -4.08 9.94
C ASN A 71 -0.08 -4.79 8.61
N CYS A 72 0.71 -4.20 7.70
CA CYS A 72 1.07 -4.82 6.44
C CYS A 72 2.26 -5.77 6.60
N THR A 73 2.19 -6.94 5.97
CA THR A 73 3.27 -7.95 5.98
C THR A 73 4.11 -7.92 4.70
N GLY A 74 3.61 -7.30 3.64
CA GLY A 74 4.33 -7.17 2.37
C GLY A 74 3.60 -6.29 1.36
N ILE A 75 4.37 -5.54 0.56
CA ILE A 75 3.83 -4.76 -0.57
C ILE A 75 4.53 -5.23 -1.84
N HIS A 76 3.75 -5.59 -2.85
CA HIS A 76 4.20 -6.05 -4.15
C HIS A 76 3.95 -4.97 -5.20
N LEU A 77 5.02 -4.45 -5.80
CA LEU A 77 4.98 -3.54 -6.94
C LEU A 77 5.23 -4.36 -8.20
N GLN A 78 4.16 -4.74 -8.88
CA GLN A 78 4.19 -5.69 -9.98
C GLN A 78 4.07 -4.97 -11.32
N GLY A 79 4.79 -5.46 -12.34
CA GLY A 79 4.48 -5.10 -13.72
C GLY A 79 3.07 -5.52 -14.10
N GLU A 80 2.46 -4.85 -15.07
CA GLU A 80 1.07 -5.02 -15.47
C GLU A 80 0.75 -6.49 -15.79
N ASN A 81 1.61 -7.17 -16.56
CA ASN A 81 1.37 -8.57 -16.92
C ASN A 81 1.40 -9.49 -15.69
N THR A 82 2.41 -9.33 -14.84
CA THR A 82 2.56 -10.08 -13.58
C THR A 82 1.34 -9.86 -12.67
N HIS A 83 0.87 -8.62 -12.57
CA HIS A 83 -0.29 -8.26 -11.77
C HIS A 83 -1.57 -8.93 -12.28
N GLN A 84 -1.81 -8.89 -13.60
CA GLN A 84 -2.98 -9.51 -14.22
C GLN A 84 -2.97 -11.04 -14.09
N GLU A 85 -1.82 -11.69 -14.32
CA GLU A 85 -1.67 -13.13 -14.12
C GLU A 85 -1.97 -13.55 -12.69
N ARG A 86 -1.49 -12.79 -11.70
CA ARG A 86 -1.74 -13.08 -10.29
C ARG A 86 -3.23 -12.94 -9.94
N LYS A 87 -3.91 -11.90 -10.44
CA LYS A 87 -5.36 -11.74 -10.24
C LYS A 87 -6.14 -12.92 -10.80
N LEU A 88 -5.81 -13.39 -12.01
CA LEU A 88 -6.45 -14.57 -12.60
C LEU A 88 -6.26 -15.83 -11.73
N GLN A 89 -5.09 -16.01 -11.13
CA GLN A 89 -4.82 -17.12 -10.22
C GLN A 89 -5.62 -17.03 -8.91
N VAL A 90 -5.74 -15.83 -8.34
CA VAL A 90 -6.44 -15.59 -7.07
C VAL A 90 -7.96 -15.67 -7.22
N TYR A 91 -8.52 -15.04 -8.24
CA TYR A 91 -9.98 -14.90 -8.41
C TYR A 91 -10.58 -15.95 -9.36
N GLY A 92 -9.75 -16.70 -10.09
CA GLY A 92 -10.19 -17.69 -11.08
C GLY A 92 -10.94 -17.08 -12.27
N ARG A 93 -10.95 -15.74 -12.40
CA ARG A 93 -11.60 -14.99 -13.47
C ARG A 93 -10.94 -13.62 -13.65
N ASP A 94 -11.14 -13.02 -14.81
CA ASP A 94 -10.80 -11.63 -15.04
C ASP A 94 -11.77 -10.74 -14.23
N ILE A 95 -11.21 -9.89 -13.36
CA ILE A 95 -11.97 -8.94 -12.54
C ILE A 95 -11.83 -7.50 -13.04
N GLY A 96 -11.23 -7.30 -14.23
CA GLY A 96 -10.95 -6.00 -14.82
C GLY A 96 -9.69 -5.35 -14.24
N ASP A 97 -9.46 -4.11 -14.67
CA ASP A 97 -8.31 -3.32 -14.24
C ASP A 97 -8.50 -2.77 -12.83
N THR A 98 -7.50 -3.02 -11.98
CA THR A 98 -7.47 -2.61 -10.57
C THR A 98 -6.09 -2.02 -10.31
N ALA A 99 -6.02 -0.88 -9.62
CA ALA A 99 -4.74 -0.26 -9.30
C ALA A 99 -3.99 -1.03 -8.19
N GLY A 100 -4.73 -1.67 -7.29
CA GLY A 100 -4.21 -2.61 -6.32
C GLY A 100 -5.30 -3.52 -5.75
N TYR A 101 -4.89 -4.45 -4.89
CA TYR A 101 -5.79 -5.24 -4.05
C TYR A 101 -5.02 -5.81 -2.84
N VAL A 102 -5.78 -6.24 -1.82
CA VAL A 102 -5.25 -6.91 -0.63
C VAL A 102 -5.55 -8.40 -0.65
N GLN A 103 -4.56 -9.20 -0.26
CA GLN A 103 -4.74 -10.60 0.14
C GLN A 103 -4.21 -10.76 1.57
N GLU A 104 -5.12 -10.99 2.51
CA GLU A 104 -4.82 -11.01 3.95
C GLU A 104 -4.16 -9.70 4.41
N ARG A 105 -2.83 -9.70 4.61
CA ARG A 105 -2.05 -8.55 5.08
C ARG A 105 -1.01 -8.08 4.06
N GLU A 106 -1.06 -8.63 2.84
CA GLU A 106 -0.19 -8.25 1.73
C GLU A 106 -0.95 -7.45 0.69
N ILE A 107 -0.29 -6.44 0.13
CA ILE A 107 -0.86 -5.54 -0.87
C ILE A 107 -0.17 -5.78 -2.21
N TYR A 108 -0.95 -5.82 -3.28
CA TYR A 108 -0.47 -6.05 -4.64
C TYR A 108 -0.89 -4.88 -5.52
N PHE A 109 0.07 -4.14 -6.06
CA PHE A 109 -0.18 -3.01 -6.96
C PHE A 109 0.25 -3.32 -8.39
N ASP A 110 -0.54 -2.81 -9.34
CA ASP A 110 -0.05 -2.54 -10.69
C ASP A 110 0.83 -1.28 -10.63
N ALA A 111 2.14 -1.49 -10.78
CA ALA A 111 3.15 -0.43 -10.70
C ALA A 111 3.09 0.53 -11.90
N LYS A 112 2.42 0.17 -12.99
CA LYS A 112 2.33 1.01 -14.18
C LYS A 112 1.67 2.35 -13.83
N THR A 113 2.35 3.45 -14.16
CA THR A 113 1.83 4.80 -13.91
C THR A 113 1.31 5.48 -15.16
N LYS A 114 1.65 4.99 -16.37
CA LYS A 114 1.27 5.59 -17.66
C LYS A 114 0.38 4.67 -18.47
N TYR A 115 -0.72 5.21 -18.97
CA TYR A 115 -1.70 4.53 -19.81
C TYR A 115 -2.01 5.37 -21.04
N SER A 116 -2.69 4.79 -22.04
CA SER A 116 -3.01 5.47 -23.30
C SER A 116 -3.88 6.72 -23.12
N ASN A 117 -4.60 6.82 -22.00
CA ASN A 117 -5.53 7.91 -21.68
C ASN A 117 -5.01 8.86 -20.58
N GLY A 118 -3.79 8.68 -20.07
CA GLY A 118 -3.24 9.56 -19.03
C GLY A 118 -2.17 8.91 -18.17
N GLU A 119 -1.80 9.61 -17.11
CA GLU A 119 -0.77 9.19 -16.16
C GLU A 119 -1.31 9.35 -14.74
N LYS A 120 -1.15 8.32 -13.89
CA LYS A 120 -1.50 8.38 -12.46
C LYS A 120 -0.68 9.50 -11.83
N THR A 121 -1.32 10.43 -11.12
CA THR A 121 -0.60 11.49 -10.40
C THR A 121 0.01 10.96 -9.10
N SER A 122 0.87 11.74 -8.44
CA SER A 122 1.38 11.40 -7.10
C SER A 122 0.23 11.20 -6.10
N ASP A 123 -0.82 12.04 -6.19
CA ASP A 123 -1.97 11.97 -5.29
C ASP A 123 -2.78 10.69 -5.52
N ILE A 124 -3.04 10.31 -6.77
CA ILE A 124 -3.71 9.05 -7.10
C ILE A 124 -2.93 7.85 -6.53
N ILE A 125 -1.61 7.82 -6.70
CA ILE A 125 -0.77 6.75 -6.17
C ILE A 125 -0.84 6.75 -4.63
N ARG A 126 -0.71 7.91 -3.99
CA ARG A 126 -0.76 8.04 -2.52
C ARG A 126 -2.10 7.56 -1.96
N GLU A 127 -3.21 8.01 -2.54
CA GLU A 127 -4.56 7.65 -2.13
C GLU A 127 -4.83 6.15 -2.35
N THR A 128 -4.39 5.58 -3.47
CA THR A 128 -4.50 4.13 -3.71
C THR A 128 -3.72 3.35 -2.65
N VAL A 129 -2.48 3.77 -2.33
CA VAL A 129 -1.69 3.10 -1.29
C VAL A 129 -2.38 3.20 0.08
N THR A 130 -2.91 4.37 0.42
CA THR A 130 -3.65 4.57 1.67
C THR A 130 -4.92 3.72 1.72
N HIS A 131 -5.67 3.64 0.62
CA HIS A 131 -6.89 2.84 0.50
C HIS A 131 -6.61 1.36 0.80
N GLU A 132 -5.62 0.76 0.12
CA GLU A 132 -5.29 -0.66 0.36
C GLU A 132 -4.73 -0.90 1.77
N LEU A 133 -4.01 0.06 2.34
CA LEU A 133 -3.56 -0.03 3.73
C LEU A 133 -4.72 -0.01 4.73
N TRP A 134 -5.83 0.66 4.42
CA TRP A 134 -7.04 0.59 5.24
C TRP A 134 -7.72 -0.77 5.14
N HIS A 135 -7.72 -1.43 3.99
CA HIS A 135 -8.16 -2.84 3.88
C HIS A 135 -7.29 -3.77 4.73
N VAL A 136 -5.97 -3.58 4.74
CA VAL A 136 -5.07 -4.32 5.64
C VAL A 136 -5.37 -4.04 7.11
N PHE A 137 -5.62 -2.78 7.48
CA PHE A 137 -5.99 -2.41 8.84
C PHE A 137 -7.33 -3.06 9.23
N ASP A 138 -8.30 -3.03 8.33
CA ASP A 138 -9.63 -3.62 8.49
C ASP A 138 -9.54 -5.12 8.82
N TYR A 139 -8.75 -5.85 8.02
CA TYR A 139 -8.43 -7.26 8.25
C TYR A 139 -7.72 -7.47 9.59
N ALA A 140 -6.64 -6.72 9.85
CA ALA A 140 -5.78 -6.94 11.01
C ALA A 140 -6.42 -6.57 12.36
N LYS A 141 -7.42 -5.69 12.36
CA LYS A 141 -8.15 -5.22 13.56
C LYS A 141 -9.54 -5.83 13.70
N GLY A 142 -9.92 -6.70 12.78
CA GLY A 142 -11.13 -7.51 12.89
C GLY A 142 -11.03 -8.60 13.95
N THR A 143 -11.85 -9.61 13.75
CA THR A 143 -11.93 -10.86 14.52
C THR A 143 -11.67 -12.03 13.57
N ASP A 144 -11.66 -13.25 14.09
CA ASP A 144 -11.54 -14.46 13.26
C ASP A 144 -12.71 -14.63 12.26
N GLU A 145 -13.86 -13.99 12.51
CA GLU A 145 -15.09 -14.13 11.72
C GLU A 145 -15.39 -12.89 10.86
N TYR A 146 -15.05 -11.70 11.34
CA TYR A 146 -15.41 -10.43 10.69
C TYR A 146 -14.23 -9.48 10.61
N TYR A 147 -14.09 -8.76 9.50
CA TYR A 147 -13.24 -7.58 9.44
C TYR A 147 -13.80 -6.48 10.35
N LEU A 148 -12.98 -5.52 10.76
CA LEU A 148 -13.38 -4.43 11.65
C LEU A 148 -14.61 -3.65 11.12
N SER A 149 -14.66 -3.45 9.81
CA SER A 149 -15.73 -2.78 9.07
C SER A 149 -17.06 -3.56 9.15
N GLY A 150 -16.99 -4.88 9.30
CA GLY A 150 -18.15 -5.77 9.49
C GLY A 150 -18.74 -5.74 10.90
N LEU A 151 -18.07 -5.11 11.86
CA LEU A 151 -18.55 -4.97 13.25
C LEU A 151 -19.46 -3.72 13.36
N ASP A 152 -19.26 -2.89 14.38
CA ASP A 152 -20.08 -1.71 14.65
C ASP A 152 -20.05 -0.68 13.51
N PHE A 153 -18.98 -0.63 12.73
CA PHE A 153 -18.86 0.26 11.57
C PHE A 153 -19.91 -0.05 10.49
N SER A 154 -20.35 -1.30 10.36
CA SER A 154 -21.39 -1.70 9.40
C SER A 154 -22.72 -0.98 9.63
N ALA A 155 -23.01 -0.56 10.87
CA ALA A 155 -24.18 0.24 11.17
C ALA A 155 -24.09 1.65 10.54
N LEU A 156 -22.90 2.26 10.50
CA LEU A 156 -22.68 3.55 9.85
C LEU A 156 -22.85 3.44 8.33
N TYR A 157 -22.30 2.38 7.74
CA TYR A 157 -22.50 2.07 6.32
C TYR A 157 -23.99 1.90 6.00
N ASN A 158 -24.72 1.06 6.75
CA ASN A 158 -26.13 0.77 6.47
C ASN A 158 -27.07 1.98 6.64
N GLN A 159 -26.69 2.99 7.43
CA GLN A 159 -27.46 4.22 7.58
C GLN A 159 -27.42 5.09 6.32
N ASN A 160 -26.25 5.20 5.68
CA ASN A 160 -26.08 5.99 4.46
C ASN A 160 -24.87 5.51 3.62
N PRO A 161 -25.02 4.43 2.83
CA PRO A 161 -23.91 3.86 2.05
C PRO A 161 -23.28 4.85 1.06
N GLY A 162 -24.04 5.83 0.58
CA GLY A 162 -23.59 6.83 -0.38
C GLY A 162 -22.98 8.08 0.23
N SER A 163 -22.77 8.15 1.56
CA SER A 163 -22.31 9.40 2.19
C SER A 163 -20.87 9.78 1.83
N ILE A 164 -20.04 8.80 1.44
CA ILE A 164 -18.60 8.99 1.21
C ILE A 164 -18.34 9.17 -0.29
N SER A 165 -18.49 8.09 -1.06
CA SER A 165 -18.33 8.04 -2.51
C SER A 165 -19.25 6.99 -3.13
N GLU A 166 -19.48 7.06 -4.44
CA GLU A 166 -20.23 6.04 -5.18
C GLU A 166 -19.54 4.67 -5.12
N TYR A 167 -18.21 4.65 -5.16
CA TYR A 167 -17.43 3.43 -5.06
C TYR A 167 -17.50 2.82 -3.66
N GLY A 168 -17.39 3.65 -2.61
CA GLY A 168 -17.57 3.20 -1.22
C GLY A 168 -18.96 2.61 -0.98
N ALA A 169 -20.00 3.05 -1.69
CA ALA A 169 -21.35 2.51 -1.56
C ALA A 169 -21.51 1.06 -2.07
N THR A 170 -20.48 0.49 -2.70
CA THR A 170 -20.54 -0.88 -3.25
C THR A 170 -20.56 -1.95 -2.17
N ASN A 171 -19.80 -1.76 -1.08
CA ASN A 171 -19.81 -2.63 0.09
C ASN A 171 -19.14 -1.94 1.30
N VAL A 172 -19.33 -2.51 2.50
CA VAL A 172 -18.85 -1.93 3.75
C VAL A 172 -17.33 -1.81 3.85
N SER A 173 -16.57 -2.74 3.25
CA SER A 173 -15.10 -2.69 3.27
C SER A 173 -14.57 -1.58 2.39
N GLU A 174 -15.13 -1.40 1.19
CA GLU A 174 -14.77 -0.27 0.30
C GLU A 174 -15.19 1.07 0.92
N PHE A 175 -16.36 1.13 1.56
CA PHE A 175 -16.78 2.31 2.31
C PHE A 175 -15.78 2.66 3.43
N PHE A 176 -15.28 1.65 4.15
CA PHE A 176 -14.28 1.82 5.19
C PHE A 176 -12.94 2.34 4.62
N ALA A 177 -12.44 1.73 3.53
CA ALA A 177 -11.18 2.14 2.92
C ALA A 177 -11.24 3.54 2.28
N GLU A 178 -12.34 3.89 1.62
CA GLU A 178 -12.58 5.22 1.07
C GLU A 178 -12.65 6.28 2.19
N ALA A 179 -13.42 6.02 3.24
CA ALA A 179 -13.55 6.93 4.38
C ALA A 179 -12.22 7.09 5.13
N GLY A 180 -11.46 6.01 5.31
CA GLY A 180 -10.14 6.05 5.92
C GLY A 180 -9.13 6.86 5.09
N THR A 181 -9.23 6.78 3.75
CA THR A 181 -8.41 7.60 2.85
C THR A 181 -8.74 9.08 3.01
N MET A 182 -10.02 9.44 3.03
CA MET A 182 -10.45 10.81 3.31
C MET A 182 -10.05 11.27 4.71
N TYR A 183 -10.12 10.41 5.72
CA TYR A 183 -9.71 10.75 7.09
C TYR A 183 -8.25 11.23 7.15
N LEU A 184 -7.35 10.68 6.33
CA LEU A 184 -5.95 11.08 6.29
C LEU A 184 -5.67 12.27 5.37
N HIS A 185 -6.33 12.34 4.21
CA HIS A 185 -5.98 13.31 3.15
C HIS A 185 -6.97 14.48 3.02
N SER A 186 -8.21 14.32 3.47
CA SER A 186 -9.28 15.33 3.40
C SER A 186 -10.24 15.27 4.61
N PRO A 187 -9.74 15.36 5.86
CA PRO A 187 -10.56 15.15 7.06
C PRO A 187 -11.72 16.12 7.21
N GLU A 188 -11.58 17.37 6.76
CA GLU A 188 -12.69 18.35 6.80
C GLU A 188 -13.81 17.97 5.82
N GLU A 189 -13.48 17.46 4.63
CA GLU A 189 -14.47 16.95 3.69
C GLU A 189 -15.19 15.73 4.26
N LEU A 190 -14.47 14.83 4.94
CA LEU A 190 -15.08 13.69 5.62
C LEU A 190 -16.06 14.14 6.72
N LYS A 191 -15.70 15.14 7.53
CA LYS A 191 -16.59 15.72 8.56
C LYS A 191 -17.86 16.30 7.95
N GLU A 192 -17.73 17.04 6.85
CA GLU A 192 -18.86 17.64 6.13
C GLU A 192 -19.80 16.58 5.54
N LYS A 193 -19.22 15.50 4.98
CA LYS A 193 -19.96 14.38 4.39
C LYS A 193 -20.63 13.50 5.44
N ASN A 194 -19.90 13.09 6.47
CA ASN A 194 -20.36 12.18 7.51
C ASN A 194 -19.50 12.28 8.78
N ILE A 195 -19.94 13.11 9.71
CA ILE A 195 -19.26 13.34 11.00
C ILE A 195 -19.17 12.08 11.87
N ASP A 196 -20.16 11.17 11.81
CA ASP A 196 -20.16 9.96 12.62
C ASP A 196 -19.08 8.98 12.13
N VAL A 197 -18.89 8.89 10.81
CA VAL A 197 -17.78 8.15 10.21
C VAL A 197 -16.44 8.77 10.58
N TYR A 198 -16.29 10.10 10.49
CA TYR A 198 -15.08 10.78 10.96
C TYR A 198 -14.77 10.43 12.44
N ASN A 199 -15.76 10.54 13.31
CA ASN A 199 -15.62 10.25 14.74
C ASN A 199 -15.23 8.78 15.01
N TYR A 200 -15.72 7.86 14.18
CA TYR A 200 -15.31 6.46 14.24
C TYR A 200 -13.80 6.32 14.01
N PHE A 201 -13.26 6.89 12.93
CA PHE A 201 -11.82 6.85 12.64
C PHE A 201 -10.98 7.54 13.72
N GLU A 202 -11.46 8.65 14.30
CA GLU A 202 -10.81 9.28 15.45
C GLU A 202 -10.69 8.33 16.65
N SER A 203 -11.71 7.49 16.89
CA SER A 203 -11.74 6.54 18.00
C SER A 203 -10.83 5.31 17.81
N LEU A 204 -10.41 5.02 16.58
CA LEU A 204 -9.58 3.84 16.30
C LEU A 204 -8.18 3.95 16.95
N PRO A 205 -7.62 2.84 17.46
CA PRO A 205 -6.27 2.83 18.02
C PRO A 205 -5.22 3.02 16.92
N LYS A 206 -4.37 4.02 17.08
CA LYS A 206 -3.31 4.40 16.13
C LYS A 206 -1.91 4.01 16.62
N GLU A 207 -1.83 3.13 17.62
CA GLU A 207 -0.60 2.63 18.26
C GLU A 207 -0.19 1.27 17.76
#